data_AF-A0A1S4D2J1-F1
#
_entry.id   AF-A0A1S4D2J1-F1
#
_cell.length_a   1.000
_cell.length_b   1.000
_cell.length_c   1.000
_cell.angle_alpha   90.00
_cell.angle_beta   90.00
_cell.angle_gamma   90.00
#
_symmetry.space_group_name_H-M   'P 1'
#
loop_
_entity.id
_entity.type
_entity.pdbx_description
1 polymer ?
#
loop_
_entity_poly.entity_id
_entity_poly.type
_entity_poly.pdbx_seq_one_letter_code
_entity_poly.pdbx_strand_id
1 'polypeptide(L)'
;MEVRWVNDRLMTIKLVVGECTLNVVSAYAPQAGLNEEVKRRFWEGLDEIVRNIPPAERLFIGGDFNANNGSTAGGYGEVYGGFDFKNKDAGGTSQLDFTRAFELVIANSSFPKREENLVTFQSMVE
;
A
#
# COMPACT_ATOMS: atom_id res chain seq x y z
N MET A 1 21.28 -9.01 4.53
CA MET A 1 20.08 -8.68 3.72
C MET A 1 19.52 -9.98 3.20
N GLU A 2 18.23 -10.19 3.38
CA GLU A 2 17.49 -11.36 2.90
C GLU A 2 16.38 -10.87 1.97
N VAL A 3 16.20 -11.55 0.83
CA VAL A 3 15.16 -11.22 -0.15
C VAL A 3 14.33 -12.47 -0.38
N ARG A 4 13.01 -12.34 -0.27
CA ARG A 4 12.06 -13.42 -0.50
C ARG A 4 11.01 -13.00 -1.52
N TRP A 5 10.87 -13.81 -2.55
CA TRP A 5 9.78 -13.72 -3.50
C TRP A 5 8.59 -14.53 -2.97
N VAL A 6 7.46 -13.86 -2.71
CA VAL A 6 6.26 -14.52 -2.17
C VAL A 6 5.37 -14.98 -3.32
N ASN A 7 5.16 -14.12 -4.32
CA ASN A 7 4.49 -14.43 -5.58
C ASN A 7 4.91 -13.43 -6.67
N ASP A 8 4.22 -13.42 -7.81
CA ASP A 8 4.45 -12.52 -8.94
C ASP A 8 4.25 -11.02 -8.61
N ARG A 9 3.62 -10.72 -7.47
CA ARG A 9 3.15 -9.37 -7.07
C ARG A 9 3.66 -8.91 -5.71
N LEU A 10 4.26 -9.80 -4.93
CA LEU A 10 4.71 -9.55 -3.57
C LEU A 10 6.15 -10.03 -3.41
N MET A 11 7.02 -9.10 -3.04
CA MET A 11 8.40 -9.36 -2.68
C MET A 11 8.68 -8.73 -1.31
N THR A 12 9.46 -9.41 -0.48
CA THR A 12 9.90 -8.89 0.81
C THR A 12 11.42 -8.82 0.87
N ILE A 13 11.92 -7.77 1.51
CA ILE A 13 13.33 -7.54 1.76
C ILE A 13 13.48 -7.32 3.26
N LYS A 14 14.29 -8.14 3.91
CA LYS A 14 14.68 -7.98 5.31
C LYS A 14 16.12 -7.47 5.40
N LEU A 15 16.29 -6.31 6.01
CA LEU A 15 17.58 -5.65 6.19
C LEU A 15 17.86 -5.48 7.69
N VAL A 16 18.97 -6.05 8.14
CA VAL A 16 19.46 -5.88 9.51
C VAL A 16 20.59 -4.85 9.49
N VAL A 17 20.44 -3.76 10.23
CA VAL A 17 21.40 -2.68 10.36
C VAL A 17 21.68 -2.46 11.85
N GLY A 18 22.81 -2.97 12.32
CA GLY A 18 23.11 -3.01 13.76
C GLY A 18 22.08 -3.85 14.50
N GLU A 19 21.45 -3.28 15.52
CA GLU A 19 20.37 -3.91 16.31
C GLU A 19 18.97 -3.65 15.72
N CYS A 20 18.88 -2.89 14.63
CA CYS A 20 17.61 -2.56 13.99
C CYS A 20 17.34 -3.50 12.82
N THR A 21 16.12 -4.05 12.77
CA THR A 21 15.64 -4.84 11.63
C THR A 21 14.55 -4.08 10.88
N LEU A 22 14.73 -3.97 9.57
CA LEU A 22 13.85 -3.29 8.62
C LEU A 22 13.25 -4.34 7.67
N ASN A 23 11.94 -4.33 7.51
CA ASN A 23 11.22 -5.14 6.56
C ASN A 23 10.60 -4.21 5.51
N VAL A 24 11.00 -4.39 4.26
CA VAL A 24 10.44 -3.67 3.12
C VAL A 24 9.63 -4.65 2.29
N VAL A 25 8.34 -4.36 2.12
CA VAL A 25 7.47 -5.12 1.23
C VAL A 25 7.28 -4.31 -0.05
N SER A 26 7.65 -4.90 -1.17
CA SER A 26 7.31 -4.38 -2.50
C SER A 26 6.04 -5.08 -2.98
N ALA A 27 5.00 -4.30 -3.22
CA ALA A 27 3.68 -4.78 -3.59
C ALA A 27 3.24 -4.22 -4.95
N TYR A 28 2.71 -5.09 -5.81
CA TYR A 28 2.12 -4.75 -7.10
C TYR A 28 0.68 -5.25 -7.15
N ALA A 29 -0.27 -4.39 -6.78
CA ALA A 29 -1.65 -4.78 -6.65
C ALA A 29 -2.32 -5.02 -8.03
N PRO A 30 -3.29 -5.93 -8.10
CA PRO A 30 -4.09 -6.13 -9.30
C PRO A 30 -4.84 -4.87 -9.72
N GLN A 31 -4.89 -4.61 -11.03
CA GLN A 31 -5.74 -3.57 -11.61
C GLN A 31 -7.21 -3.75 -11.23
N ALA A 32 -7.96 -2.64 -11.14
CA ALA A 32 -9.37 -2.63 -10.73
C ALA A 32 -10.29 -3.54 -11.58
N GLY A 33 -9.95 -3.82 -12.84
CA GLY A 33 -10.71 -4.69 -13.73
C GLY A 33 -10.41 -6.20 -13.65
N LEU A 34 -9.43 -6.61 -12.83
CA LEU A 34 -9.07 -8.03 -12.65
C LEU A 34 -10.07 -8.77 -11.74
N ASN A 35 -10.07 -10.10 -11.85
CA ASN A 35 -10.93 -11.00 -11.06
C ASN A 35 -10.79 -10.74 -9.54
N GLU A 36 -11.93 -10.67 -8.85
CA GLU A 36 -12.01 -10.49 -7.40
C GLU A 36 -11.22 -11.55 -6.61
N GLU A 37 -11.12 -12.78 -7.11
CA GLU A 37 -10.30 -13.81 -6.48
C GLU A 37 -8.81 -13.46 -6.48
N VAL A 38 -8.32 -12.83 -7.56
CA VAL A 38 -6.93 -12.38 -7.68
C VAL A 38 -6.65 -11.24 -6.70
N LYS A 39 -7.61 -10.31 -6.55
CA LYS A 39 -7.55 -9.24 -5.54
C LYS A 39 -7.55 -9.79 -4.13
N ARG A 40 -8.46 -10.72 -3.82
CA ARG A 40 -8.53 -11.38 -2.51
C ARG A 40 -7.21 -12.08 -2.17
N ARG A 41 -6.66 -12.90 -3.08
CA ARG A 41 -5.39 -13.60 -2.86
C ARG A 41 -4.22 -12.63 -2.64
N PHE A 42 -4.21 -11.50 -3.33
CA PHE A 42 -3.20 -10.46 -3.12
C PHE A 42 -3.27 -9.89 -1.70
N TRP A 43 -4.46 -9.48 -1.24
CA TRP A 43 -4.64 -8.91 0.10
C TRP A 43 -4.39 -9.93 1.21
N GLU A 44 -4.80 -11.19 1.03
CA GLU A 44 -4.50 -12.27 1.97
C GLU A 44 -3.00 -12.53 2.09
N GLY A 45 -2.28 -12.57 0.96
CA GLY A 45 -0.82 -12.71 0.98
C GLY A 45 -0.13 -11.53 1.65
N LEU A 46 -0.62 -10.31 1.45
CA LEU A 46 -0.07 -9.12 2.12
C LEU A 46 -0.34 -9.13 3.63
N ASP A 47 -1.54 -9.52 4.06
CA ASP A 47 -1.91 -9.70 5.48
C ASP A 47 -1.01 -10.73 6.17
N GLU A 48 -0.77 -11.88 5.52
CA GLU A 48 0.12 -12.92 6.03
C GLU A 48 1.56 -12.41 6.19
N ILE A 49 2.09 -11.67 5.21
CA ILE A 49 3.44 -11.09 5.30
C ILE A 49 3.54 -10.16 6.51
N VAL A 50 2.60 -9.23 6.65
CA VAL A 50 2.66 -8.21 7.71
C VAL A 50 2.49 -8.83 9.09
N ARG A 51 1.60 -9.82 9.24
CA ARG A 51 1.43 -10.54 10.51
C ARG A 51 2.65 -11.36 10.94
N ASN A 52 3.45 -11.81 9.99
CA ASN A 52 4.67 -12.56 10.27
C ASN A 52 5.84 -11.66 10.71
N ILE A 53 5.70 -10.33 10.61
CA ILE A 53 6.74 -9.40 11.03
C ILE A 53 6.61 -9.14 12.53
N PRO A 54 7.66 -9.36 13.33
CA PRO A 54 7.61 -9.07 14.76
C PRO A 54 7.35 -7.57 15.02
N PRO A 55 6.52 -7.20 16.01
CA PRO A 55 6.21 -5.80 16.31
C PRO A 55 7.42 -4.92 16.68
N ALA A 56 8.54 -5.54 17.09
CA ALA A 56 9.79 -4.84 17.37
C ALA A 56 10.58 -4.44 16.11
N GLU A 57 10.27 -5.04 14.96
CA GLU A 57 10.91 -4.74 13.68
C GLU A 57 10.13 -3.63 12.96
N ARG A 58 10.82 -2.82 12.15
CA ARG A 58 10.18 -1.73 11.39
C ARG A 58 9.67 -2.26 10.06
N LEU A 59 8.46 -1.87 9.67
CA LEU A 59 7.82 -2.25 8.41
C LEU A 59 7.64 -1.03 7.50
N PHE A 60 8.04 -1.19 6.23
CA PHE A 60 7.76 -0.27 5.14
C PHE A 60 7.09 -1.05 4.00
N ILE A 61 5.99 -0.54 3.48
CA ILE A 61 5.32 -1.11 2.32
C ILE A 61 5.36 -0.07 1.20
N GLY A 62 5.88 -0.47 0.05
CA GLY A 62 5.98 0.38 -1.13
C GLY A 62 5.58 -0.38 -2.39
N GLY A 63 5.33 0.35 -3.46
CA GLY A 63 4.95 -0.20 -4.75
C GLY A 63 3.68 0.43 -5.29
N ASP A 64 3.07 -0.24 -6.26
CA ASP A 64 1.90 0.26 -6.97
C ASP A 64 0.67 -0.51 -6.52
N PHE A 65 -0.21 0.18 -5.79
CA PHE A 65 -1.45 -0.40 -5.29
C PHE A 65 -2.61 -0.31 -6.28
N ASN A 66 -2.42 0.31 -7.46
CA ASN A 66 -3.48 0.48 -8.48
C ASN A 66 -4.83 0.93 -7.88
N ALA A 67 -4.78 1.66 -6.77
CA ALA A 67 -5.90 2.04 -5.93
C ALA A 67 -6.09 3.54 -6.05
N ASN A 68 -7.31 3.95 -6.37
CA ASN A 68 -7.63 5.36 -6.46
C ASN A 68 -8.14 5.84 -5.10
N ASN A 69 -7.22 6.44 -4.34
CA ASN A 69 -7.52 6.99 -3.03
C ASN A 69 -8.35 8.27 -3.22
N GLY A 70 -9.66 8.18 -2.99
CA GLY A 70 -10.54 9.29 -3.29
C GLY A 70 -10.33 10.51 -2.38
N SER A 71 -10.70 11.69 -2.86
CA SER A 71 -10.44 13.01 -2.24
C SER A 71 -11.17 13.29 -0.93
N THR A 72 -12.02 12.38 -0.45
CA THR A 72 -12.82 12.59 0.77
C THR A 72 -12.41 11.62 1.86
N ALA A 73 -11.86 12.15 2.96
CA ALA A 73 -11.55 11.46 4.21
C ALA A 73 -12.83 11.06 4.96
N GLY A 74 -13.74 10.32 4.30
CA GLY A 74 -15.00 9.84 4.85
C GLY A 74 -14.80 8.85 5.99
N GLY A 75 -14.38 9.35 7.17
CA GLY A 75 -14.21 8.60 8.41
C GLY A 75 -12.81 8.08 8.73
N TYR A 76 -11.79 8.33 7.89
CA TYR A 76 -10.42 7.78 8.05
C TYR A 76 -9.36 8.82 8.42
N GLY A 77 -9.73 9.92 9.08
CA GLY A 77 -8.82 11.05 9.37
C GLY A 77 -7.53 10.68 10.13
N GLU A 78 -7.50 9.53 10.80
CA GLU A 78 -6.34 9.02 11.56
C GLU A 78 -5.27 8.37 10.67
N VAL A 79 -5.66 7.91 9.47
CA VAL A 79 -4.81 7.22 8.49
C VAL A 79 -4.37 8.16 7.35
N TYR A 80 -5.01 9.33 7.25
CA TYR A 80 -5.02 10.19 6.08
C TYR A 80 -4.32 11.54 6.35
N GLY A 81 -3.42 11.97 5.47
CA GLY A 81 -2.80 13.31 5.51
C GLY A 81 -3.60 14.41 4.82
N GLY A 82 -4.75 14.09 4.21
CA GLY A 82 -5.73 15.05 3.70
C GLY A 82 -5.56 15.53 2.25
N PHE A 83 -4.64 14.96 1.46
CA PHE A 83 -4.37 15.40 0.09
C PHE A 83 -4.44 14.23 -0.90
N ASP A 84 -5.60 13.98 -1.50
CA ASP A 84 -5.75 13.06 -2.63
C ASP A 84 -6.84 13.52 -3.61
N PHE A 85 -6.82 12.99 -4.83
CA PHE A 85 -7.69 13.38 -5.95
C PHE A 85 -8.51 12.17 -6.44
N LYS A 86 -9.76 12.41 -6.89
CA LYS A 86 -10.77 11.48 -7.49
C LYS A 86 -11.70 10.72 -6.52
N ASN A 87 -12.57 9.85 -7.04
CA ASN A 87 -13.58 9.07 -6.31
C ASN A 87 -13.03 7.70 -5.86
N LYS A 88 -13.35 7.25 -4.64
CA LYS A 88 -12.87 5.96 -4.09
C LYS A 88 -13.35 4.77 -4.95
N ASP A 89 -12.43 3.89 -5.32
CA ASP A 89 -12.76 2.58 -5.89
C ASP A 89 -12.60 1.46 -4.83
N ALA A 90 -13.01 0.24 -5.18
CA ALA A 90 -12.93 -0.90 -4.27
C ALA A 90 -11.49 -1.20 -3.79
N GLY A 91 -10.49 -0.89 -4.63
CA GLY A 91 -9.07 -1.03 -4.28
C GLY A 91 -8.61 -0.04 -3.22
N GLY A 92 -9.02 1.23 -3.33
CA GLY A 92 -8.75 2.28 -2.35
C GLY A 92 -9.35 1.99 -0.98
N THR A 93 -10.55 1.40 -0.92
CA THR A 93 -11.15 0.96 0.34
C THR A 93 -10.35 -0.14 1.01
N SER A 94 -9.93 -1.17 0.26
CA SER A 94 -9.11 -2.27 0.81
C SER A 94 -7.75 -1.78 1.32
N GLN A 95 -7.12 -0.82 0.64
CA GLN A 95 -5.86 -0.23 1.10
C GLN A 95 -6.03 0.53 2.42
N LEU A 96 -7.12 1.29 2.56
CA LEU A 96 -7.41 2.04 3.78
C LEU A 96 -7.74 1.13 4.96
N ASP A 97 -8.56 0.10 4.75
CA ASP A 97 -8.89 -0.88 5.77
C ASP A 97 -7.65 -1.64 6.24
N PHE A 98 -6.78 -2.03 5.30
CA PHE A 98 -5.50 -2.67 5.62
C PHE A 98 -4.60 -1.73 6.45
N THR A 99 -4.48 -0.48 6.01
CA THR A 99 -3.64 0.52 6.69
C THR A 99 -4.16 0.79 8.10
N ARG A 100 -5.48 0.87 8.29
CA ARG A 100 -6.10 1.00 9.62
C ARG A 100 -5.88 -0.21 10.50
N ALA A 101 -6.02 -1.43 9.95
CA ALA A 101 -5.89 -2.68 10.71
C ALA A 101 -4.49 -2.88 11.30
N PHE A 102 -3.46 -2.34 10.64
CA PHE A 102 -2.06 -2.44 11.06
C PHE A 102 -1.48 -1.12 11.59
N GLU A 103 -2.33 -0.12 11.86
CA GLU A 103 -1.92 1.21 12.35
C GLU A 103 -0.81 1.85 11.50
N LEU A 104 -0.85 1.61 10.19
CA LEU A 104 0.10 2.14 9.22
C LEU A 104 -0.28 3.58 8.84
N VAL A 105 0.68 4.32 8.28
CA VAL A 105 0.46 5.68 7.78
C VAL A 105 0.77 5.73 6.30
N ILE A 106 -0.14 6.29 5.50
CA ILE A 106 0.08 6.51 4.07
C ILE A 106 1.00 7.72 3.90
N ALA A 107 2.31 7.45 3.90
CA ALA A 107 3.34 8.49 3.77
C ALA A 107 3.15 9.37 2.52
N ASN A 108 2.60 8.81 1.43
CA ASN A 108 2.33 9.52 0.19
C ASN A 108 1.33 10.69 0.35
N SER A 109 0.40 10.57 1.31
CA SER A 109 -0.61 11.58 1.64
C SER A 109 -0.14 12.59 2.71
N SER A 110 0.98 12.28 3.39
CA SER A 110 1.51 13.09 4.50
C SER A 110 2.36 14.28 4.05
N PHE A 111 2.63 14.41 2.74
CA PHE A 111 3.42 15.50 2.18
C PHE A 111 2.57 16.36 1.23
N PRO A 112 2.62 17.70 1.34
CA PRO A 112 1.96 18.58 0.39
C PRO A 112 2.62 18.42 -0.98
N LYS A 113 1.82 18.05 -1.97
CA LYS A 113 2.26 17.88 -3.35
C LYS A 113 1.56 18.90 -4.24
N ARG A 114 2.25 19.31 -5.31
CA ARG A 114 1.61 20.03 -6.43
C ARG A 114 0.63 19.07 -7.12
N GLU A 115 -0.47 19.58 -7.69
CA GLU A 115 -1.49 18.74 -8.34
C GLU A 115 -0.90 17.80 -9.40
N GLU A 116 0.12 18.26 -10.13
CA GLU A 116 0.87 17.48 -11.13
C GLU A 116 1.54 16.20 -10.57
N ASN A 117 1.82 16.17 -9.27
CA ASN A 117 2.49 15.06 -8.57
C ASN A 117 1.50 14.17 -7.77
N LEU A 118 0.19 14.43 -7.88
CA LEU A 118 -0.86 13.60 -7.28
C LEU A 118 -1.17 12.36 -8.12
N VAL A 119 -0.76 12.34 -9.39
CA VAL A 119 -0.99 11.25 -10.33
C VAL A 119 0.32 10.52 -10.60
N THR A 120 0.40 9.23 -10.25
CA THR A 120 1.59 8.39 -10.53
C THR A 120 1.59 7.85 -11.97
N PHE A 121 0.43 7.82 -12.64
CA PHE A 121 0.30 7.41 -14.03
C PHE A 121 -0.94 8.04 -14.70
N GLN A 122 -0.76 8.63 -15.88
CA GLN A 122 -1.84 9.15 -16.72
C GLN A 122 -1.76 8.49 -18.10
N SER A 123 -2.81 7.78 -18.51
CA SER A 123 -2.96 7.28 -19.89
C SER A 123 -3.38 8.42 -20.81
N MET A 124 -2.81 8.47 -22.02
CA MET A 124 -3.10 9.45 -23.08
C MET A 124 -4.10 8.93 -24.14
N VAL A 125 -4.89 7.89 -23.83
CA VAL A 125 -5.78 7.26 -24.82
C VAL A 125 -7.24 7.47 -24.42
N GLU A 126 -7.95 8.26 -25.23
CA GLU A 126 -9.42 8.41 -25.28
C GLU A 126 -10.11 7.13 -25.78
#